data_AF-A0A4Q6BJP6-F1
#
_entry.id   AF-A0A4Q6BJP6-F1
#
_cell.length_a   1.000
_cell.length_b   1.000
_cell.length_c   1.000
_cell.angle_alpha   90.00
_cell.angle_beta   90.00
_cell.angle_gamma   90.00
#
_symmetry.space_group_name_H-M   'P 1'
#
loop_
_entity.id
_entity.type
_entity.pdbx_description
1 polymer ?
#
loop_
_entity_poly.entity_id
_entity_poly.type
_entity_poly.pdbx_seq_one_letter_code
_entity_poly.pdbx_strand_id
1 'polypeptide(L)'
;PWTLAKSFSESCPLSDFFMIESLDEVSALDIELKVNGEVRQRGNTSQMIFSLRQQIEYVKAHFPVVEGDLLLTGTPAGVGRVVRGDVLEGTLGKLASYSWKFN
;
A
#
# COMPACT_ATOMS: atom_id res chain seq x y z
N PRO A 1 -3.94 10.09 20.09
CA PRO A 1 -4.46 8.93 19.32
C PRO A 1 -4.67 9.29 17.85
N TRP A 2 -4.42 8.37 16.92
CA TRP A 2 -4.55 8.63 15.47
C TRP A 2 -5.80 8.02 14.83
N THR A 3 -6.69 7.43 15.63
CA THR A 3 -7.86 6.68 15.17
C THR A 3 -8.72 7.45 14.16
N LEU A 4 -9.08 8.71 14.45
CA LEU A 4 -9.90 9.52 13.54
C LEU A 4 -9.20 9.87 12.22
N ALA A 5 -7.87 9.86 12.19
CA ALA A 5 -7.09 10.19 11.00
C ALA A 5 -6.70 8.95 10.16
N LYS A 6 -6.76 7.74 10.73
CA LYS A 6 -6.19 6.51 10.11
C LYS A 6 -7.08 5.27 10.18
N SER A 7 -8.23 5.32 10.87
CA SER A 7 -9.07 4.15 11.12
C SER A 7 -10.56 4.45 10.96
N PHE A 8 -10.90 5.35 10.04
CA PHE A 8 -12.29 5.63 9.66
C PHE A 8 -12.77 4.59 8.63
N SER A 9 -14.09 4.48 8.44
CA SER A 9 -14.65 3.56 7.44
C SER A 9 -14.08 3.85 6.05
N GLU A 10 -13.76 2.80 5.29
CA GLU A 10 -13.16 2.91 3.94
C GLU A 10 -11.75 3.53 3.90
N SER A 11 -11.06 3.65 5.04
CA SER A 11 -9.69 4.22 5.09
C SER A 11 -8.59 3.31 4.52
N CYS A 12 -8.92 2.11 4.07
CA CYS A 12 -7.98 1.15 3.51
C CYS A 12 -8.54 0.52 2.21
N PRO A 13 -8.51 1.24 1.08
CA PRO A 13 -8.77 0.66 -0.22
C PRO A 13 -7.74 -0.44 -0.53
N LEU A 14 -8.21 -1.58 -1.04
CA LEU A 14 -7.37 -2.75 -1.35
C LEU A 14 -7.59 -3.17 -2.81
N SER A 15 -6.52 -3.63 -3.44
CA SER A 15 -6.60 -4.30 -4.74
C SER A 15 -7.16 -5.72 -4.61
N ASP A 16 -7.31 -6.40 -5.74
CA ASP A 16 -7.48 -7.85 -5.74
C ASP A 16 -6.29 -8.53 -5.07
N PHE A 17 -6.56 -9.66 -4.43
CA PHE A 17 -5.56 -10.50 -3.80
C PHE A 17 -4.72 -11.23 -4.85
N PHE A 18 -3.41 -11.31 -4.62
CA PHE A 18 -2.49 -12.11 -5.42
C PHE A 18 -1.54 -12.89 -4.52
N MET A 19 -1.14 -14.07 -5.00
CA MET A 19 -0.17 -14.92 -4.31
C MET A 19 1.25 -14.55 -4.71
N ILE A 20 2.17 -14.70 -3.77
CA ILE A 20 3.62 -14.66 -4.00
C ILE A 20 4.20 -15.98 -3.49
N GLU A 21 5.21 -16.52 -4.16
CA GLU A 21 5.94 -17.71 -3.72
C GLU A 21 7.07 -17.35 -2.75
N SER A 22 7.61 -16.14 -2.88
CA SER A 22 8.69 -15.62 -2.03
C SER A 22 8.61 -14.10 -1.84
N LEU A 23 9.25 -13.59 -0.78
CA LEU A 23 9.38 -12.15 -0.56
C LEU A 23 10.29 -11.48 -1.61
N ASP A 24 11.12 -12.24 -2.31
CA ASP A 24 12.05 -11.70 -3.30
C ASP A 24 11.29 -11.18 -4.54
N GLU A 25 10.15 -11.78 -4.88
CA GLU A 25 9.26 -11.33 -5.97
C GLU A 25 8.77 -9.89 -5.80
N VAL A 26 8.67 -9.41 -4.56
CA VAL A 26 8.16 -8.08 -4.23
C VAL A 26 9.24 -7.14 -3.69
N SER A 27 10.52 -7.55 -3.75
CA SER A 27 11.65 -6.81 -3.19
C SER A 27 12.07 -5.57 -4.00
N ALA A 28 11.74 -5.54 -5.30
CA ALA A 28 12.14 -4.45 -6.22
C ALA A 28 11.05 -4.16 -7.28
N LEU A 29 9.83 -3.86 -6.83
CA LEU A 29 8.70 -3.52 -7.69
C LEU A 29 8.42 -2.03 -7.70
N ASP A 30 8.11 -1.50 -8.88
CA ASP A 30 7.63 -0.14 -9.01
C ASP A 30 6.21 -0.03 -8.45
N ILE A 31 5.96 1.00 -7.66
CA ILE A 31 4.65 1.38 -7.15
C ILE A 31 4.30 2.75 -7.69
N GLU A 32 3.11 2.90 -8.27
CA GLU A 32 2.63 4.15 -8.82
C GLU A 32 1.18 4.40 -8.40
N LEU A 33 0.85 5.66 -8.14
CA LEU A 33 -0.52 6.13 -7.95
C LEU A 33 -0.79 7.33 -8.86
N LYS A 34 -1.84 7.23 -9.65
CA LYS A 34 -2.38 8.34 -10.43
C LYS A 34 -3.66 8.86 -9.80
N VAL A 35 -3.90 10.15 -9.95
CA VAL A 35 -5.16 10.81 -9.62
C VAL A 35 -5.65 11.52 -10.87
N ASN A 36 -6.80 11.09 -11.41
CA ASN A 36 -7.37 11.58 -12.66
C ASN A 36 -6.36 11.50 -13.83
N GLY A 37 -5.61 10.40 -13.92
CA GLY A 37 -4.58 10.16 -14.93
C GLY A 37 -3.22 10.82 -14.69
N GLU A 38 -3.09 11.72 -13.70
CA GLU A 38 -1.83 12.37 -13.35
C GLU A 38 -1.06 11.57 -12.29
N VAL A 39 0.21 11.24 -12.54
CA VAL A 39 1.06 10.54 -11.56
C VAL A 39 1.32 11.45 -10.36
N ARG A 40 0.91 11.02 -9.17
CA ARG A 40 1.09 11.76 -7.90
C ARG A 40 2.09 11.09 -6.97
N GLN A 41 2.15 9.76 -6.97
CA GLN A 41 3.16 9.01 -6.23
C GLN A 41 3.85 8.02 -7.16
N ARG A 42 5.16 7.90 -7.02
CA ARG A 42 5.97 6.90 -7.70
C ARG A 42 7.14 6.52 -6.80
N GLY A 43 7.41 5.23 -6.67
CA GLY A 43 8.55 4.72 -5.93
C GLY A 43 8.84 3.27 -6.28
N ASN A 44 9.79 2.66 -5.58
CA ASN A 44 10.11 1.25 -5.74
C ASN A 44 10.23 0.58 -4.36
N THR A 45 9.78 -0.67 -4.21
CA THR A 45 9.80 -1.38 -2.93
C THR A 45 11.23 -1.61 -2.39
N SER A 46 12.25 -1.58 -3.25
CA SER A 46 13.66 -1.61 -2.83
C SER A 46 14.10 -0.37 -2.05
N GLN A 47 13.31 0.70 -2.07
CA GLN A 47 13.59 1.94 -1.34
C GLN A 47 13.05 1.94 0.09
N MET A 48 12.44 0.84 0.55
CA MET A 48 12.00 0.71 1.94
C MET A 48 13.19 0.80 2.89
N ILE A 49 13.06 1.64 3.93
CA ILE A 49 14.08 1.80 4.98
C ILE A 49 14.28 0.49 5.76
N PHE A 50 13.18 -0.24 6.00
CA PHE A 50 13.18 -1.56 6.64
C PHE A 50 12.61 -2.59 5.67
N SER A 51 13.33 -3.71 5.48
CA SER A 51 12.86 -4.81 4.63
C SER A 51 11.53 -5.39 5.13
N LEU A 52 10.76 -6.01 4.23
CA LEU A 52 9.51 -6.70 4.58
C LEU A 52 9.71 -7.71 5.71
N ARG A 53 10.82 -8.47 5.69
CA ARG A 53 11.16 -9.41 6.75
C ARG A 53 11.32 -8.70 8.10
N GLN A 54 12.08 -7.60 8.15
CA GLN A 54 12.25 -6.84 9.39
C GLN A 54 10.91 -6.31 9.93
N GLN A 55 10.05 -5.80 9.05
CA GLN A 55 8.72 -5.29 9.44
C GLN A 55 7.84 -6.42 10.01
N ILE A 56 7.79 -7.58 9.37
CA ILE A 56 7.01 -8.74 9.83
C ILE A 56 7.50 -9.25 11.19
N GLU A 57 8.81 -9.43 11.35
CA GLU A 57 9.40 -9.89 12.62
C GLU A 57 9.15 -8.88 13.74
N TYR A 58 9.27 -7.58 13.46
CA TYR A 58 8.97 -6.54 14.43
C TYR A 58 7.51 -6.59 14.88
N VAL A 59 6.55 -6.68 13.95
CA VAL A 59 5.12 -6.71 14.29
C VAL A 59 4.78 -7.96 15.10
N LYS A 60 5.27 -9.14 14.69
CA LYS A 60 5.03 -10.41 15.41
C LYS A 60 5.59 -10.42 16.84
N ALA A 61 6.69 -9.69 17.08
CA ALA A 61 7.26 -9.58 18.43
C ALA A 61 6.42 -8.70 19.39
N HIS A 62 5.53 -7.85 18.86
CA HIS A 62 4.80 -6.85 19.66
C HIS A 62 3.28 -7.03 19.64
N PHE A 63 2.74 -7.70 18.61
CA PHE A 63 1.30 -7.91 18.44
C PHE A 63 1.01 -9.35 18.04
N PRO A 64 -0.13 -9.93 18.48
CA PRO A 64 -0.61 -11.17 17.91
C PRO A 64 -0.93 -10.95 16.43
N VAL A 65 -0.52 -11.90 15.59
CA VAL A 65 -0.81 -11.90 14.15
C VAL A 65 -1.51 -13.22 13.83
N VAL A 66 -2.67 -13.13 13.20
CA VAL A 66 -3.48 -14.28 12.78
C VAL A 66 -3.66 -14.32 11.27
N GLU A 67 -4.14 -15.44 10.75
CA GLU A 67 -4.48 -15.57 9.33
C GLU A 67 -5.53 -14.51 8.94
N GLY A 68 -5.28 -13.85 7.81
CA GLY A 68 -6.13 -12.76 7.31
C GLY A 68 -5.70 -11.35 7.74
N ASP A 69 -4.76 -11.22 8.67
CA ASP A 69 -4.21 -9.91 9.04
C ASP A 69 -3.41 -9.28 7.89
N LEU A 70 -3.52 -7.96 7.75
CA LEU A 70 -2.84 -7.17 6.73
C LEU A 70 -1.83 -6.20 7.36
N LEU A 71 -0.62 -6.15 6.79
CA LEU A 71 0.42 -5.20 7.16
C LEU A 71 0.64 -4.20 6.02
N LEU A 72 0.32 -2.92 6.26
CA LEU A 72 0.68 -1.83 5.34
C LEU A 72 2.11 -1.37 5.62
N THR A 73 2.95 -1.35 4.59
CA THR A 73 4.41 -1.25 4.71
C THR A 73 4.97 0.15 4.47
N GLY A 74 4.09 1.15 4.41
CA GLY A 74 4.43 2.55 4.18
C GLY A 74 4.02 3.06 2.80
N THR A 75 4.50 4.23 2.43
CA THR A 75 4.16 4.90 1.17
C THR A 75 5.37 5.66 0.62
N PRO A 76 5.58 5.71 -0.71
CA PRO A 76 6.62 6.54 -1.30
C PRO A 76 6.27 8.03 -1.22
N ALA A 77 7.19 8.90 -1.63
CA ALA A 77 6.96 10.33 -1.70
C ALA A 77 5.78 10.71 -2.61
N GLY A 78 5.22 11.91 -2.41
CA GLY A 78 4.15 12.46 -3.23
C GLY A 78 2.73 12.38 -2.63
N VAL A 79 2.61 12.09 -1.34
CA VAL A 79 1.31 12.12 -0.63
C VAL A 79 0.65 13.48 -0.81
N GLY A 80 -0.63 13.48 -1.17
CA GLY A 80 -1.40 14.69 -1.43
C GLY A 80 -2.89 14.52 -1.14
N ARG A 81 -3.62 15.62 -1.18
CA ARG A 81 -5.08 15.63 -0.98
C ARG A 81 -5.80 15.05 -2.19
N VAL A 82 -6.83 14.24 -1.92
CA VAL A 82 -7.85 13.83 -2.89
C VAL A 82 -9.21 14.42 -2.48
N VAL A 83 -10.08 14.63 -3.46
CA VAL A 83 -11.42 15.21 -3.26
C VAL A 83 -12.49 14.32 -3.89
N ARG A 84 -13.71 14.39 -3.36
CA ARG A 84 -14.85 13.63 -3.88
C ARG A 84 -14.95 13.79 -5.41
N GLY A 85 -15.07 12.67 -6.10
CA GLY A 85 -15.13 12.57 -7.55
C GLY A 85 -13.81 12.15 -8.20
N ASP A 86 -12.68 12.27 -7.49
CA ASP A 86 -11.37 11.85 -8.00
C ASP A 86 -11.35 10.34 -8.30
N VAL A 87 -10.70 9.98 -9.40
CA VAL A 87 -10.39 8.60 -9.74
C VAL A 87 -8.91 8.34 -9.42
N LEU A 88 -8.67 7.39 -8.54
CA LEU A 88 -7.36 6.94 -8.12
C LEU A 88 -7.03 5.64 -8.84
N GLU A 89 -5.85 5.55 -9.44
CA GLU A 89 -5.38 4.35 -10.14
C GLU A 89 -4.01 3.96 -9.59
N GLY A 90 -3.94 2.82 -8.90
CA GLY A 90 -2.72 2.32 -8.28
C GLY A 90 -2.19 1.08 -9.00
N THR A 91 -0.86 0.97 -9.11
CA THR A 91 -0.19 -0.21 -9.67
C THR A 91 0.98 -0.66 -8.81
N LEU A 92 1.25 -1.96 -8.83
CA LEU A 92 2.43 -2.60 -8.24
C LEU A 92 3.07 -3.53 -9.28
N GLY A 93 4.12 -3.05 -9.94
CA GLY A 93 4.79 -3.75 -11.04
C GLY A 93 3.79 -4.27 -12.07
N LYS A 94 3.85 -5.58 -12.33
CA LYS A 94 2.86 -6.31 -13.13
C LYS A 94 1.89 -7.16 -12.29
N LEU A 95 2.03 -7.13 -10.96
CA LEU A 95 1.32 -8.02 -10.05
C LEU A 95 -0.09 -7.53 -9.75
N ALA A 96 -0.26 -6.22 -9.58
CA ALA A 96 -1.55 -5.64 -9.22
C ALA A 96 -1.79 -4.30 -9.91
N SER A 97 -3.05 -4.08 -10.25
CA SER A 97 -3.58 -2.79 -10.71
C SER A 97 -4.97 -2.64 -10.10
N TYR A 98 -5.31 -1.44 -9.66
CA TYR A 98 -6.60 -1.15 -9.05
C TYR A 98 -7.05 0.27 -9.39
N SER A 99 -8.35 0.45 -9.62
CA SER A 99 -8.97 1.74 -9.87
C SER A 99 -10.13 1.97 -8.90
N TRP A 100 -10.17 3.14 -8.28
CA TRP A 100 -11.17 3.50 -7.30
C TRP A 100 -11.61 4.95 -7.47
N LYS A 101 -12.93 5.18 -7.42
CA LYS A 101 -13.50 6.52 -7.40
C LYS A 101 -13.80 6.94 -5.96
N PHE A 102 -13.19 8.03 -5.53
CA PHE A 102 -13.39 8.57 -4.18
C PHE A 102 -14.75 9.26 -4.08
N ASN A 103 -15.64 8.75 -3.23
CA ASN A 103 -17.03 9.21 -3.08
C ASN A 103 -17.26 9.98 -1.77
#